data_AF-A0A382N0Z5-F1
#
_entry.id   AF-A0A382N0Z5-F1
#
_cell.length_a   1.000
_cell.length_b   1.000
_cell.length_c   1.000
_cell.angle_alpha   90.00
_cell.angle_beta   90.00
_cell.angle_gamma   90.00
#
_symmetry.space_group_name_H-M   'P 1'
#
loop_
_entity.id
_entity.type
_entity.pdbx_description
1 polymer ?
#
loop_
_entity_poly.entity_id
_entity_poly.type
_entity_poly.pdbx_seq_one_letter_code
_entity_poly.pdbx_strand_id
1 'polypeptide(L)'
;MEIILEYGLVFLISACVFGFFMAWGIGANDVANAMGTSVGTRALTLGQAILVACVFEFAGAYLAGGEVTSTIRKEIIDPTILSGSPNLLVYGMLSSLLAAGTWLLIASFKGWPVSTTHSIVGAIVGFAAVGISFDAVIWSEVTTIIASWLTSPFLAGVIAFLLFKSVQI
;
A
#
# COMPACT_ATOMS: atom_id res chain seq x y z
N MET A 1 -14.45 -24.37 -6.44
CA MET A 1 -14.08 -24.62 -5.03
C MET A 1 -13.03 -25.72 -4.90
N GLU A 2 -13.06 -26.76 -5.76
CA GLU A 2 -12.06 -27.84 -5.77
C GLU A 2 -10.61 -27.34 -5.81
N ILE A 3 -10.26 -26.40 -6.72
CA ILE A 3 -8.88 -25.89 -6.83
C ILE A 3 -8.38 -25.20 -5.54
N ILE A 4 -9.22 -24.43 -4.84
CA ILE A 4 -8.79 -23.81 -3.57
C ILE A 4 -8.66 -24.86 -2.47
N LEU A 5 -9.54 -25.86 -2.45
CA LEU A 5 -9.48 -26.93 -1.46
C LEU A 5 -8.26 -27.84 -1.69
N GLU A 6 -7.87 -28.04 -2.95
CA GLU A 6 -6.75 -28.90 -3.34
C GLU A 6 -5.39 -28.18 -3.28
N TYR A 7 -5.33 -26.91 -3.70
CA TYR A 7 -4.11 -26.10 -3.76
C TYR A 7 -4.07 -24.94 -2.74
N GLY A 8 -4.94 -24.95 -1.73
CA GLY A 8 -5.07 -23.86 -0.76
C GLY A 8 -3.76 -23.51 -0.06
N LEU A 9 -2.95 -24.53 0.26
CA LEU A 9 -1.63 -24.34 0.87
C LEU A 9 -0.67 -23.61 -0.08
N VAL A 10 -0.71 -23.92 -1.38
CA VAL A 10 0.11 -23.22 -2.38
C VAL A 10 -0.29 -21.76 -2.47
N PHE A 11 -1.59 -21.45 -2.55
CA PHE A 11 -2.06 -20.05 -2.57
C PHE A 11 -1.73 -19.29 -1.30
N LEU A 12 -1.81 -19.94 -0.13
CA LEU A 12 -1.41 -19.33 1.13
C LEU A 12 0.08 -19.00 1.15
N ILE A 13 0.93 -19.93 0.72
CA ILE A 13 2.38 -19.68 0.62
C ILE A 13 2.64 -18.56 -0.39
N SER A 14 2.01 -18.56 -1.56
CA SER A 14 2.14 -17.49 -2.54
C SER A 14 1.70 -16.14 -1.99
N ALA A 15 0.60 -16.09 -1.23
CA ALA A 15 0.12 -14.87 -0.59
C ALA A 15 1.14 -14.33 0.42
N CYS A 16 1.73 -15.20 1.24
CA CYS A 16 2.78 -14.82 2.17
C CYS A 16 4.02 -14.29 1.43
N VAL A 17 4.46 -14.97 0.37
CA VAL A 17 5.64 -14.55 -0.41
C VAL A 17 5.40 -13.22 -1.13
N PHE A 18 4.27 -13.05 -1.81
CA PHE A 18 3.95 -11.82 -2.53
C PHE A 18 3.63 -10.66 -1.58
N GLY A 19 2.95 -10.95 -0.47
CA GLY A 19 2.72 -9.98 0.59
C GLY A 19 4.02 -9.50 1.23
N PHE A 20 4.95 -10.42 1.53
CA PHE A 20 6.27 -10.05 2.04
C PHE A 20 7.08 -9.24 1.02
N PHE A 21 7.03 -9.63 -0.26
CA PHE A 21 7.69 -8.89 -1.33
C PHE A 21 7.15 -7.45 -1.46
N MET A 22 5.83 -7.27 -1.42
CA MET A 22 5.19 -5.96 -1.39
C MET A 22 5.60 -5.16 -0.14
N ALA A 23 5.54 -5.78 1.05
CA ALA A 23 5.91 -5.12 2.31
C ALA A 23 7.38 -4.68 2.32
N TRP A 24 8.28 -5.50 1.77
CA TRP A 24 9.67 -5.11 1.56
C TRP A 24 9.79 -3.92 0.61
N GLY A 25 9.05 -3.92 -0.49
CA GLY A 25 9.01 -2.81 -1.45
C GLY A 25 8.52 -1.51 -0.82
N ILE A 26 7.50 -1.58 0.06
CA ILE A 26 6.99 -0.45 0.84
C ILE A 26 8.11 0.10 1.73
N GLY A 27 8.74 -0.75 2.55
CA GLY A 27 9.81 -0.30 3.44
C GLY A 27 11.00 0.31 2.68
N ALA A 28 11.37 -0.26 1.54
CA ALA A 28 12.46 0.25 0.70
C ALA A 28 12.16 1.63 0.10
N ASN A 29 10.90 1.92 -0.26
CA ASN A 29 10.52 3.22 -0.83
C ASN A 29 10.24 4.27 0.26
N ASP A 30 9.50 3.88 1.29
CA ASP A 30 8.85 4.82 2.21
C ASP A 30 9.74 5.21 3.41
N VAL A 31 10.81 4.45 3.73
CA VAL A 31 11.74 4.82 4.82
C VAL A 31 12.36 6.21 4.62
N ALA A 32 12.57 6.62 3.37
CA ALA A 32 13.08 7.94 3.03
C ALA A 32 12.11 9.06 3.43
N ASN A 33 10.80 8.79 3.43
CA ASN A 33 9.77 9.77 3.79
C ASN A 33 9.79 10.09 5.29
N ALA A 34 10.01 9.08 6.14
CA ALA A 34 10.04 9.26 7.60
C ALA A 34 11.41 9.72 8.12
N MET A 35 12.50 9.18 7.56
CA MET A 35 13.85 9.37 8.12
C MET A 35 14.74 10.31 7.30
N GLY A 36 14.29 10.77 6.12
CA GLY A 36 15.09 11.61 5.23
C GLY A 36 15.55 12.92 5.86
N THR A 37 14.69 13.56 6.67
CA THR A 37 15.03 14.81 7.38
C THR A 37 16.06 14.56 8.48
N SER A 38 15.88 13.52 9.31
CA SER A 38 16.77 13.16 10.42
C SER A 38 18.17 12.77 9.94
N VAL A 39 18.27 12.03 8.83
CA VAL A 39 19.55 11.67 8.22
C VAL A 39 20.14 12.88 7.48
N GLY A 40 19.31 13.66 6.77
CA GLY A 40 19.74 14.84 6.03
C GLY A 40 20.32 15.96 6.90
N THR A 41 19.78 16.17 8.10
CA THR A 41 20.32 17.11 9.10
C THR A 41 21.50 16.54 9.90
N ARG A 42 21.87 15.27 9.67
CA ARG A 42 22.87 14.52 10.43
C ARG A 42 22.52 14.34 11.92
N ALA A 43 21.25 14.47 12.28
CA ALA A 43 20.78 14.15 13.62
C ALA A 43 20.92 12.64 13.92
N LEU A 44 20.74 11.79 12.90
CA LEU A 44 20.95 10.35 12.97
C LEU A 44 21.85 9.86 11.83
N THR A 45 22.65 8.84 12.10
CA THR A 45 23.32 8.05 11.06
C THR A 45 22.31 7.17 10.32
N LEU A 46 22.67 6.74 9.10
CA LEU A 46 21.81 5.87 8.29
C LEU A 46 21.43 4.57 9.03
N GLY A 47 22.39 3.94 9.72
CA GLY A 47 22.14 2.71 10.48
C GLY A 47 21.17 2.92 11.65
N GLN A 48 21.29 4.04 12.37
CA GLN A 48 20.36 4.39 13.45
C GLN A 48 18.95 4.67 12.90
N ALA A 49 18.85 5.41 11.79
CA ALA A 49 17.57 5.70 11.15
C ALA A 49 16.84 4.43 10.72
N ILE A 50 17.55 3.46 10.15
CA ILE A 50 16.98 2.15 9.78
C ILE A 50 16.46 1.41 11.02
N LEU A 51 17.22 1.38 12.13
CA LEU A 51 16.79 0.70 13.35
C LEU A 51 15.52 1.34 13.94
N VAL A 52 15.48 2.67 13.99
CA VAL A 52 14.29 3.41 14.44
C VAL A 52 13.11 3.12 13.52
N ALA A 53 13.29 3.19 12.20
CA ALA A 53 12.25 2.88 11.24
C ALA A 53 11.71 1.46 11.42
N CYS A 54 12.57 0.45 11.55
CA CYS A 54 12.14 -0.93 11.77
C CYS A 54 11.23 -1.09 12.99
N VAL A 55 11.55 -0.42 14.11
CA VAL A 55 10.75 -0.51 15.35
C VAL A 55 9.41 0.20 15.18
N PHE A 56 9.42 1.45 14.70
CA PHE A 56 8.22 2.28 14.66
C PHE A 56 7.30 1.95 13.49
N GLU A 57 7.82 1.56 12.33
CA GLU A 57 7.01 1.08 11.20
C GLU A 57 6.33 -0.25 11.55
N PHE A 58 7.04 -1.17 12.20
CA PHE A 58 6.43 -2.42 12.68
C PHE A 58 5.36 -2.16 13.74
N ALA A 59 5.65 -1.29 14.72
CA ALA A 59 4.69 -0.90 15.74
C ALA A 59 3.45 -0.22 15.13
N GLY A 60 3.65 0.69 14.17
CA GLY A 60 2.55 1.35 13.45
C GLY A 60 1.69 0.36 12.66
N ALA A 61 2.32 -0.56 11.92
CA ALA A 61 1.62 -1.61 11.19
C ALA A 61 0.79 -2.50 12.14
N TYR A 62 1.33 -2.88 13.30
CA TYR A 62 0.63 -3.72 14.26
C TYR A 62 -0.48 -3.00 15.02
N LEU A 63 -0.25 -1.75 15.45
CA LEU A 63 -1.17 -0.99 16.31
C LEU A 63 -2.25 -0.24 15.52
N ALA A 64 -1.96 0.20 14.30
CA ALA A 64 -2.83 1.08 13.51
C ALA A 64 -3.06 0.64 12.06
N GLY A 65 -2.45 -0.46 11.59
CA GLY A 65 -2.57 -0.91 10.19
C GLY A 65 -3.93 -1.53 9.82
N GLY A 66 -4.79 -1.81 10.80
CA GLY A 66 -6.06 -2.50 10.59
C GLY A 66 -7.07 -1.73 9.72
N GLU A 67 -7.14 -0.41 9.88
CA GLU A 67 -8.13 0.42 9.18
C GLU A 67 -7.84 0.49 7.68
N VAL A 68 -6.59 0.81 7.30
CA VAL A 68 -6.15 0.87 5.90
C VAL A 68 -6.30 -0.48 5.20
N THR A 69 -6.00 -1.57 5.91
CA THR A 69 -6.18 -2.93 5.39
C THR A 69 -7.66 -3.24 5.12
N SER A 70 -8.57 -2.74 5.96
CA SER A 70 -10.02 -2.90 5.76
C SER A 70 -10.50 -2.17 4.52
N THR A 71 -10.07 -0.92 4.32
CA THR A 71 -10.38 -0.10 3.15
C THR A 71 -9.91 -0.77 1.86
N ILE A 72 -8.64 -1.18 1.77
CA ILE A 72 -8.10 -1.84 0.56
C ILE A 72 -8.86 -3.14 0.25
N ARG A 73 -9.27 -3.89 1.28
CA ARG A 73 -9.96 -5.18 1.12
C ARG A 73 -11.42 -5.06 0.67
N LYS A 74 -12.16 -4.07 1.16
CA LYS A 74 -13.63 -4.04 1.06
C LYS A 74 -14.17 -2.92 0.18
N GLU A 75 -13.44 -1.82 0.03
CA GLU A 75 -14.00 -0.62 -0.58
C GLU A 75 -13.74 -0.55 -2.09
N ILE A 76 -12.78 -1.32 -2.63
CA ILE A 76 -12.45 -1.27 -4.06
C ILE A 76 -13.29 -2.27 -4.88
N ILE A 77 -13.54 -3.45 -4.33
CA ILE A 77 -14.32 -4.53 -4.95
C ILE A 77 -15.18 -5.17 -3.88
N ASP A 78 -16.47 -5.40 -4.16
CA ASP A 78 -17.33 -6.17 -3.26
C ASP A 78 -17.02 -7.67 -3.40
N PRO A 79 -16.49 -8.34 -2.35
CA PRO A 79 -16.16 -9.76 -2.40
C PRO A 79 -17.37 -10.66 -2.63
N THR A 80 -18.59 -10.18 -2.35
CA THR A 80 -19.83 -10.96 -2.52
C THR A 80 -20.16 -11.20 -3.99
N ILE A 81 -19.77 -10.30 -4.89
CA ILE A 81 -19.92 -10.46 -6.36
C ILE A 81 -19.10 -11.67 -6.85
N LEU A 82 -18.00 -11.99 -6.15
CA LEU A 82 -17.10 -13.09 -6.46
C LEU A 82 -17.45 -14.38 -5.69
N SER A 83 -18.57 -14.42 -4.99
CA SER A 83 -19.01 -15.63 -4.25
C SER A 83 -19.20 -16.85 -5.16
N GLY A 84 -19.58 -16.64 -6.42
CA GLY A 84 -19.65 -17.70 -7.45
C GLY A 84 -18.30 -18.13 -8.03
N SER A 85 -17.24 -17.34 -7.85
CA SER A 85 -15.90 -17.56 -8.43
C SER A 85 -14.78 -17.15 -7.47
N PRO A 86 -14.68 -17.75 -6.26
CA PRO A 86 -13.71 -17.35 -5.23
C PRO A 86 -12.25 -17.49 -5.69
N ASN A 87 -11.99 -18.38 -6.66
CA ASN A 87 -10.66 -18.54 -7.26
C ASN A 87 -10.18 -17.25 -7.95
N LEU A 88 -11.09 -16.53 -8.61
CA LEU A 88 -10.77 -15.31 -9.35
C LEU A 88 -10.35 -14.18 -8.38
N LEU A 89 -11.00 -14.09 -7.22
CA LEU A 89 -10.59 -13.16 -6.16
C LEU A 89 -9.17 -13.45 -5.66
N VAL A 90 -8.85 -14.71 -5.40
CA VAL A 90 -7.52 -15.12 -4.94
C VAL A 90 -6.45 -14.76 -5.98
N TYR A 91 -6.67 -15.09 -7.26
CA TYR A 91 -5.75 -14.73 -8.34
C TYR A 91 -5.61 -13.22 -8.51
N GLY A 92 -6.70 -12.48 -8.40
CA GLY A 92 -6.71 -11.03 -8.47
C GLY A 92 -5.88 -10.37 -7.39
N MET A 93 -6.04 -10.81 -6.14
CA MET A 93 -5.27 -10.26 -5.02
C MET A 93 -3.79 -10.63 -5.10
N LEU A 94 -3.47 -11.88 -5.47
CA LEU A 94 -2.09 -12.33 -5.68
C LEU A 94 -1.40 -11.55 -6.81
N SER A 95 -2.09 -11.37 -7.95
CA SER A 95 -1.57 -10.59 -9.08
C SER A 95 -1.43 -9.11 -8.73
N SER A 96 -2.34 -8.55 -7.94
CA SER A 96 -2.26 -7.16 -7.47
C SER A 96 -1.05 -6.93 -6.57
N LEU A 97 -0.80 -7.82 -5.61
CA LEU A 97 0.38 -7.78 -4.74
C LEU A 97 1.68 -7.89 -5.55
N LEU A 98 1.72 -8.80 -6.52
CA LEU A 98 2.90 -8.99 -7.35
C LEU A 98 3.14 -7.76 -8.25
N ALA A 99 2.11 -7.24 -8.92
CA ALA A 99 2.21 -6.07 -9.79
C ALA A 99 2.68 -4.82 -9.03
N ALA A 100 2.05 -4.53 -7.88
CA ALA A 100 2.43 -3.41 -7.04
C ALA A 100 3.85 -3.59 -6.48
N GLY A 101 4.19 -4.77 -5.97
CA GLY A 101 5.52 -5.07 -5.45
C GLY A 101 6.62 -4.95 -6.52
N THR A 102 6.36 -5.43 -7.74
CA THR A 102 7.30 -5.31 -8.86
C THR A 102 7.51 -3.85 -9.25
N TRP A 103 6.44 -3.05 -9.29
CA TRP A 103 6.56 -1.62 -9.55
C TRP A 103 7.37 -0.90 -8.47
N LEU A 104 7.13 -1.20 -7.20
CA LEU A 104 7.90 -0.64 -6.08
C LEU A 104 9.37 -1.06 -6.12
N LEU A 105 9.68 -2.31 -6.45
CA LEU A 105 11.06 -2.75 -6.66
C LEU A 105 11.76 -1.91 -7.73
N ILE A 106 11.11 -1.69 -8.88
CA ILE A 106 11.66 -0.89 -9.98
C ILE A 106 11.86 0.57 -9.54
N ALA A 107 10.87 1.16 -8.90
CA ALA A 107 10.93 2.54 -8.44
C ALA A 107 12.02 2.74 -7.38
N SER A 108 12.09 1.87 -6.38
CA SER A 108 13.11 1.91 -5.33
C SER A 108 14.52 1.69 -5.89
N PHE A 109 14.69 0.77 -6.85
CA PHE A 109 15.98 0.58 -7.52
C PHE A 109 16.44 1.82 -8.30
N LYS A 110 15.49 2.57 -8.87
CA LYS A 110 15.77 3.84 -9.57
C LYS A 110 15.81 5.05 -8.64
N GLY A 111 15.57 4.89 -7.33
CA GLY A 111 15.52 5.98 -6.36
C GLY A 111 14.32 6.92 -6.54
N TRP A 112 13.24 6.45 -7.15
CA TRP A 112 12.02 7.24 -7.35
C TRP A 112 11.11 7.14 -6.13
N PRO A 113 10.80 8.26 -5.44
CA PRO A 113 9.78 8.25 -4.40
C PRO A 113 8.41 8.15 -5.06
N VAL A 114 7.71 7.03 -4.85
CA VAL A 114 6.41 6.74 -5.46
C VAL A 114 5.39 6.36 -4.40
N SER A 115 4.11 6.58 -4.68
CA SER A 115 3.05 6.19 -3.74
C SER A 115 2.79 4.69 -3.78
N THR A 116 3.10 4.02 -2.67
CA THR A 116 2.78 2.60 -2.43
C THR A 116 1.26 2.36 -2.45
N THR A 117 0.49 3.31 -1.91
CA THR A 117 -0.98 3.26 -1.89
C THR A 117 -1.56 3.36 -3.30
N HIS A 118 -1.07 4.27 -4.16
CA HIS A 118 -1.54 4.34 -5.55
C HIS A 118 -1.22 3.06 -6.31
N SER A 119 -0.06 2.47 -6.03
CA SER A 119 0.41 1.26 -6.71
C SER A 119 -0.52 0.07 -6.44
N ILE A 120 -0.88 -0.18 -5.17
CA ILE A 120 -1.77 -1.30 -4.83
C ILE A 120 -3.23 -1.05 -5.22
N VAL A 121 -3.75 0.17 -5.02
CA VAL A 121 -5.12 0.53 -5.42
C VAL A 121 -5.26 0.42 -6.94
N GLY A 122 -4.31 0.94 -7.70
CA GLY A 122 -4.29 0.85 -9.16
C GLY A 122 -4.21 -0.60 -9.66
N ALA A 123 -3.42 -1.45 -8.99
CA ALA A 123 -3.34 -2.87 -9.33
C ALA A 123 -4.67 -3.61 -9.10
N ILE A 124 -5.35 -3.35 -7.97
CA ILE A 124 -6.66 -3.93 -7.66
C ILE A 124 -7.74 -3.45 -8.63
N VAL A 125 -7.77 -2.15 -8.93
CA VAL A 125 -8.70 -1.58 -9.93
C VAL A 125 -8.44 -2.18 -11.31
N GLY A 126 -7.18 -2.33 -11.71
CA GLY A 126 -6.80 -2.96 -12.98
C GLY A 126 -7.26 -4.42 -13.07
N PHE A 127 -7.04 -5.20 -12.01
CA PHE A 127 -7.56 -6.56 -11.91
C PHE A 127 -9.09 -6.59 -11.99
N ALA A 128 -9.80 -5.75 -11.23
CA ALA A 128 -11.26 -5.74 -11.24
C ALA A 128 -11.83 -5.38 -12.61
N ALA A 129 -11.34 -4.29 -13.22
CA ALA A 129 -11.85 -3.79 -14.48
C ALA A 129 -11.61 -4.76 -15.65
N VAL A 130 -10.46 -5.44 -15.68
CA VAL A 130 -10.07 -6.34 -16.78
C VAL A 130 -10.44 -7.79 -16.49
N GLY A 131 -10.25 -8.25 -15.26
CA GLY A 131 -10.45 -9.64 -14.85
C GLY A 131 -11.88 -9.99 -14.46
N ILE A 132 -12.71 -8.99 -14.11
CA ILE A 132 -14.13 -9.17 -13.76
C ILE A 132 -15.00 -8.38 -14.73
N SER A 133 -15.08 -7.07 -14.55
CA SER A 133 -15.74 -6.11 -15.43
C SER A 133 -15.49 -4.69 -14.93
N PHE A 134 -15.61 -3.69 -15.81
CA PHE A 134 -15.48 -2.28 -15.43
C PHE A 134 -16.50 -1.86 -14.35
N ASP A 135 -17.72 -2.40 -14.43
CA ASP A 135 -18.80 -2.11 -13.47
C ASP A 135 -18.64 -2.84 -12.13
N ALA A 136 -17.73 -3.81 -12.02
CA ALA A 136 -17.44 -4.49 -10.76
C ALA A 136 -16.58 -3.64 -9.80
N VAL A 137 -15.98 -2.56 -10.31
CA VAL A 137 -15.25 -1.59 -9.48
C VAL A 137 -16.25 -0.67 -8.78
N ILE A 138 -16.09 -0.50 -7.48
CA ILE A 138 -16.92 0.45 -6.71
C ILE A 138 -16.40 1.86 -6.94
N TRP A 139 -16.80 2.48 -8.05
CA TRP A 139 -16.28 3.78 -8.47
C TRP A 139 -16.51 4.90 -7.45
N SER A 140 -17.59 4.85 -6.66
CA SER A 140 -17.84 5.83 -5.60
C SER A 140 -16.72 5.86 -4.55
N GLU A 141 -16.26 4.68 -4.12
CA GLU A 141 -15.17 4.57 -3.16
C GLU A 141 -13.83 4.95 -3.79
N VAL A 142 -13.58 4.51 -5.03
CA VAL A 142 -12.38 4.93 -5.78
C VAL A 142 -12.31 6.44 -5.91
N THR A 143 -13.43 7.12 -6.19
CA THR A 143 -13.45 8.60 -6.23
C THR A 143 -13.18 9.24 -4.88
N THR A 144 -13.65 8.65 -3.78
CA THR A 144 -13.36 9.11 -2.42
C THR A 144 -11.88 8.95 -2.08
N ILE A 145 -11.28 7.83 -2.45
CA ILE A 145 -9.84 7.57 -2.32
C ILE A 145 -9.05 8.62 -3.12
N ILE A 146 -9.41 8.88 -4.38
CA ILE A 146 -8.74 9.89 -5.22
C ILE A 146 -8.88 11.29 -4.63
N ALA A 147 -10.04 11.64 -4.08
CA ALA A 147 -10.23 12.92 -3.40
C ALA A 147 -9.26 13.05 -2.21
N SER A 148 -9.07 11.98 -1.43
CA SER A 148 -8.13 11.95 -0.31
C SER A 148 -6.67 12.20 -0.74
N TRP A 149 -6.28 11.75 -1.94
CA TRP A 149 -4.94 11.96 -2.49
C TRP A 149 -4.65 13.42 -2.82
N LEU A 150 -5.69 14.23 -3.07
CA LEU A 150 -5.56 15.67 -3.29
C LEU A 150 -5.64 16.45 -1.97
N THR A 151 -6.56 16.06 -1.09
CA THR A 151 -6.78 16.79 0.17
C THR A 151 -5.64 16.58 1.15
N SER A 152 -5.03 15.39 1.20
CA SER A 152 -4.00 15.07 2.20
C SER A 152 -2.72 15.89 2.03
N PRO A 153 -2.10 16.01 0.83
CA PRO A 153 -0.93 16.85 0.64
C PRO A 153 -1.22 18.34 0.88
N PHE A 154 -2.41 18.80 0.49
CA PHE A 154 -2.84 20.18 0.74
C PHE A 154 -2.90 20.47 2.25
N LEU A 155 -3.59 19.61 3.01
CA LEU A 155 -3.72 19.77 4.45
C LEU A 155 -2.36 19.65 5.15
N ALA A 156 -1.52 18.70 4.75
CA ALA A 156 -0.17 18.55 5.25
C ALA A 156 0.67 19.83 5.02
N GLY A 157 0.57 20.43 3.83
CA GLY A 157 1.24 21.69 3.48
C GLY A 157 0.77 22.86 4.33
N VAL A 158 -0.54 22.99 4.56
CA VAL A 158 -1.11 24.03 5.43
C VAL A 158 -0.63 23.88 6.87
N ILE A 159 -0.68 22.66 7.42
CA ILE A 159 -0.22 22.38 8.79
C ILE A 159 1.28 22.65 8.90
N ALA A 160 2.09 22.19 7.94
CA ALA A 160 3.53 22.43 7.92
C ALA A 160 3.86 23.94 7.89
N PHE A 161 3.14 24.72 7.08
CA PHE A 161 3.30 26.17 7.02
C PHE A 161 2.98 26.84 8.36
N LEU A 162 1.85 26.50 8.98
CA LEU A 162 1.44 27.06 10.27
C LEU A 162 2.43 26.73 11.39
N LEU A 163 2.90 25.49 11.46
CA LEU A 163 3.92 25.05 12.42
C LEU A 163 5.26 25.76 12.21
N PHE A 164 5.68 25.93 10.96
CA PHE A 164 6.90 26.67 10.66
C PHE A 164 6.78 28.13 11.09
N LYS A 165 5.64 28.78 10.79
CA LYS A 165 5.37 30.16 11.22
C LYS A 165 5.32 30.32 12.73
N SER A 166 4.82 29.35 13.49
CA SER A 166 4.75 29.46 14.96
C SER A 166 6.10 29.40 15.64
N VAL A 167 7.10 28.73 15.06
CA VAL A 167 8.46 28.61 15.61
C VAL A 167 9.35 29.79 15.19
N GLN A 168 8.98 30.52 14.14
CA GLN A 168 9.71 31.72 13.69
C GLN A 168 9.44 32.99 14.52
N ILE A 169 8.52 32.92 15.49
CA ILE A 169 8.23 34.01 16.44
C ILE A 169 9.23 33.94 17.59
#